data_AF-A0A532CLV1-F1
#
_entry.id   AF-A0A532CLV1-F1
#
_cell.length_a   1.000
_cell.length_b   1.000
_cell.length_c   1.000
_cell.angle_alpha   90.00
_cell.angle_beta   90.00
_cell.angle_gamma   90.00
#
_symmetry.space_group_name_H-M   'P 1'
#
loop_
_entity.id
_entity.type
_entity.pdbx_description
1 polymer ?
#
loop_
_entity_poly.entity_id
_entity_poly.type
_entity_poly.pdbx_seq_one_letter_code
_entity_poly.pdbx_strand_id
1 'polypeptide(L)'
;MRCSVDLRQRVVDFVRSGGSKAEAARRFKVGEASVYRWLKPGGVAYKRPGPRRSHKLDWEQLRRHVEAHPDRTQTERARHFQVSRH
;
A
#
# COMPACT_ATOMS: atom_id res chain seq x y z
N MET A 1 -12.29 -6.77 4.17
CA MET A 1 -11.95 -8.19 3.94
C MET A 1 -10.51 -8.28 3.42
N ARG A 2 -9.63 -9.02 4.11
CA ARG A 2 -8.30 -9.36 3.56
C ARG A 2 -8.47 -10.60 2.70
N CYS A 3 -8.40 -10.44 1.39
CA CYS A 3 -8.34 -11.55 0.46
C CYS A 3 -6.89 -11.74 -0.02
N SER A 4 -6.47 -12.98 -0.22
CA SER A 4 -5.18 -13.28 -0.83
C SER A 4 -5.09 -12.65 -2.23
N VAL A 5 -3.87 -12.36 -2.69
CA VAL A 5 -3.65 -11.84 -4.05
C VAL A 5 -4.06 -12.89 -5.09
N ASP A 6 -3.75 -14.17 -4.84
CA ASP A 6 -4.14 -15.30 -5.68
C ASP A 6 -5.66 -15.38 -5.90
N LEU A 7 -6.47 -15.27 -4.83
CA LEU A 7 -7.93 -15.31 -4.97
C LEU A 7 -8.44 -14.17 -5.87
N ARG A 8 -7.89 -12.97 -5.71
CA ARG A 8 -8.27 -11.80 -6.51
C ARG A 8 -7.89 -12.00 -7.98
N GLN A 9 -6.71 -12.58 -8.24
CA GLN A 9 -6.25 -12.87 -9.59
C GLN A 9 -7.16 -13.89 -10.28
N ARG A 10 -7.49 -15.01 -9.62
CA ARG A 10 -8.40 -16.03 -10.17
C ARG A 10 -9.79 -15.48 -10.50
N VAL A 11 -10.33 -14.60 -9.65
CA VAL A 11 -11.62 -13.96 -9.89
C VAL A 11 -11.56 -13.04 -11.11
N VAL A 12 -10.48 -12.26 -11.25
CA VAL A 12 -10.29 -11.37 -12.40
C VAL A 12 -10.08 -12.17 -13.69
N ASP A 13 -9.29 -13.24 -13.64
CA ASP A 13 -9.03 -14.10 -14.80
C ASP A 13 -10.31 -14.80 -15.27
N PHE A 14 -11.14 -15.28 -14.34
CA PHE A 14 -12.45 -15.86 -14.67
C PHE A 14 -13.40 -14.86 -15.36
N VAL A 15 -13.42 -13.60 -14.91
CA VAL A 15 -14.23 -12.56 -15.56
C VAL A 15 -13.66 -12.20 -16.93
N ARG A 16 -12.33 -12.19 -17.08
CA ARG A 16 -11.65 -11.94 -18.36
C ARG A 16 -11.84 -13.08 -19.37
N SER A 17 -11.99 -14.32 -18.90
CA SER A 17 -12.29 -15.49 -19.73
C SER A 17 -13.76 -15.56 -20.17
N GLY A 18 -14.57 -14.53 -19.92
CA GLY A 18 -15.97 -14.45 -20.33
C GLY A 18 -17.01 -14.73 -19.23
N GLY A 19 -16.57 -15.02 -18.01
CA GLY A 19 -17.47 -15.22 -16.88
C GLY A 19 -18.15 -13.93 -16.42
N SER A 20 -19.39 -14.03 -15.95
CA SER A 20 -20.09 -12.85 -15.42
C SER A 20 -19.60 -12.47 -14.02
N LYS A 21 -19.79 -11.21 -13.62
CA LYS A 21 -19.38 -10.71 -12.29
C LYS A 21 -20.18 -11.38 -11.16
N ALA A 22 -21.48 -11.58 -11.39
CA ALA A 22 -22.37 -12.26 -10.45
C ALA A 22 -22.01 -13.75 -10.31
N GLU A 23 -21.67 -14.41 -11.42
CA GLU A 23 -21.19 -15.78 -11.40
C GLU A 23 -19.85 -15.91 -10.69
N ALA A 24 -18.91 -14.98 -10.92
CA ALA A 24 -17.64 -14.94 -10.20
C ALA A 24 -17.88 -14.78 -8.68
N ALA A 25 -18.79 -13.89 -8.28
CA ALA A 25 -19.15 -13.70 -6.88
C ALA A 25 -19.67 -14.99 -6.23
N ARG A 26 -20.58 -15.69 -6.91
CA ARG A 26 -21.14 -16.97 -6.45
C ARG A 26 -20.09 -18.08 -6.40
N ARG A 27 -19.31 -18.25 -7.48
CA ARG A 27 -18.29 -19.31 -7.62
C ARG A 27 -17.18 -19.19 -6.58
N PHE A 28 -16.69 -17.97 -6.36
CA PHE A 28 -15.57 -17.72 -5.44
C PHE A 28 -16.04 -17.34 -4.03
N LYS A 29 -17.35 -17.34 -3.76
CA LYS A 29 -17.97 -16.96 -2.48
C LYS A 29 -17.50 -15.59 -1.98
N VAL A 30 -17.43 -14.62 -2.89
CA VAL A 30 -17.03 -13.23 -2.61
C VAL A 30 -18.20 -12.29 -2.89
N GLY A 31 -18.29 -11.19 -2.16
CA GLY A 31 -19.33 -10.18 -2.46
C GLY A 31 -19.12 -9.54 -3.83
N GLU A 32 -20.20 -9.28 -4.57
CA GLU A 32 -20.14 -8.66 -5.91
C GLU A 32 -19.36 -7.35 -5.90
N ALA A 33 -19.55 -6.50 -4.87
CA ALA A 33 -18.82 -5.25 -4.70
C ALA A 33 -17.28 -5.44 -4.64
N SER A 34 -16.80 -6.61 -4.19
CA SER A 34 -15.37 -6.95 -4.21
C SER A 34 -14.90 -7.29 -5.62
N VAL A 35 -15.71 -8.03 -6.40
CA VAL A 35 -15.44 -8.34 -7.81
C VAL A 35 -15.33 -7.04 -8.61
N TYR A 36 -16.29 -6.12 -8.47
CA TYR A 36 -16.21 -4.79 -9.11
C TYR A 36 -14.94 -4.02 -8.74
N ARG A 37 -14.50 -4.10 -7.49
CA ARG A 37 -13.29 -3.43 -7.01
C ARG A 37 -12.02 -4.02 -7.60
N TRP A 38 -11.95 -5.34 -7.78
CA TRP A 38 -10.77 -6.01 -8.32
C TRP A 38 -10.62 -5.84 -9.83
N LEU A 39 -11.72 -5.63 -10.54
CA LEU A 39 -11.70 -5.30 -11.97
C LEU A 39 -11.19 -3.89 -12.27
N LYS A 40 -11.19 -2.98 -11.29
CA LYS A 40 -10.59 -1.65 -11.47
C LYS A 40 -9.05 -1.76 -11.59
N PRO A 41 -8.41 -0.85 -12.35
CA PRO A 41 -6.95 -0.80 -12.46
C PRO A 41 -6.28 -0.80 -11.08
N GLY A 42 -5.36 -1.75 -10.85
CA GLY A 42 -4.66 -1.90 -9.58
C GLY A 42 -5.50 -2.50 -8.43
N GLY A 43 -6.68 -3.07 -8.70
CA GLY A 43 -7.54 -3.73 -7.70
C GLY A 43 -6.99 -5.07 -7.18
N VAL A 44 -6.17 -5.76 -7.99
CA VAL A 44 -5.50 -7.00 -7.61
C VAL A 44 -4.22 -6.75 -6.82
N ALA A 45 -3.54 -5.63 -7.07
CA ALA A 45 -2.35 -5.25 -6.34
C ALA A 45 -2.68 -5.04 -4.85
N TYR A 46 -1.87 -5.60 -3.95
CA TYR A 46 -1.95 -5.26 -2.54
C TYR A 46 -1.39 -3.84 -2.36
N LYS A 47 -2.23 -2.91 -1.93
CA LYS A 47 -1.78 -1.59 -1.47
C LYS A 47 -1.65 -1.65 0.04
N ARG A 48 -0.44 -1.39 0.55
CA ARG A 48 -0.19 -1.31 2.00
C ARG A 48 -1.12 -0.24 2.58
N PRO A 49 -2.03 -0.59 3.50
CA PRO A 49 -2.85 0.39 4.18
C PRO A 49 -1.95 1.20 5.13
N GLY A 50 -2.19 2.50 5.22
CA GLY A 50 -1.45 3.41 6.09
C GLY A 50 -0.77 4.57 5.34
N PRO A 51 -0.18 5.50 6.10
CA PRO A 51 0.50 6.67 5.54
C PRO A 51 1.67 6.22 4.65
N ARG A 52 1.70 6.75 3.42
CA ARG A 52 2.75 6.46 2.42
C ARG A 52 4.04 7.25 2.67
N ARG A 53 3.94 8.35 3.41
CA ARG A 53 5.04 9.25 3.75
C ARG A 53 4.98 9.54 5.25
N SER A 54 6.13 9.81 5.85
CA SER A 54 6.17 10.41 7.18
C SER A 54 5.55 11.80 7.11
N HIS A 55 4.70 12.14 8.07
CA HIS A 55 4.10 13.47 8.18
C HIS A 55 4.99 14.45 8.95
N LYS A 56 5.98 13.95 9.71
CA LYS A 56 6.84 14.78 10.57
C LYS A 56 8.23 15.01 10.01
N LEU A 57 8.68 14.18 9.07
CA LEU A 57 10.07 14.19 8.62
C LEU A 57 10.15 13.97 7.12
N ASP A 58 10.82 14.89 6.45
CA ASP A 58 11.14 14.73 5.04
C ASP A 58 12.39 13.86 4.86
N TRP A 59 12.21 12.69 4.23
CA TRP A 59 13.25 11.69 4.08
C TRP A 59 14.42 12.17 3.20
N GLU A 60 14.16 13.00 2.19
CA GLU A 60 15.23 13.51 1.34
C GLU A 60 16.12 14.50 2.09
N GLN A 61 15.51 15.39 2.87
CA GLN A 61 16.25 16.34 3.70
C GLN A 61 17.05 15.63 4.80
N LEU A 62 16.47 14.60 5.42
CA LEU A 62 17.19 13.76 6.39
C LEU A 62 18.41 13.09 5.74
N ARG A 63 18.24 12.51 4.55
CA ARG A 63 19.33 11.81 3.84
C ARG A 63 20.51 12.75 3.56
N ARG A 64 20.22 13.93 3.00
CA ARG A 64 21.24 14.97 2.74
C ARG A 64 21.94 15.41 4.03
N HIS A 65 21.20 15.57 5.12
CA HIS A 65 21.78 15.95 6.41
C HIS A 65 22.63 14.84 7.06
N VAL A 66 22.33 13.56 6.80
CA VAL A 66 23.17 12.42 7.21
C VAL A 66 24.48 12.42 6.45
N GLU A 67 24.43 12.61 5.14
CA GLU A 67 25.63 12.69 4.29
C GLU A 67 26.52 13.88 4.65
N ALA A 68 25.93 15.05 4.91
CA ALA A 68 26.67 16.27 5.23
C ALA A 68 27.29 16.30 6.63
N HIS A 69 26.78 15.52 7.58
CA HIS A 69 27.23 15.55 8.97
C HIS A 69 27.23 14.14 9.57
N PRO A 70 28.10 13.21 9.14
CA PRO A 70 27.99 11.79 9.50
C PRO A 70 28.08 11.55 11.01
N ASP A 71 28.86 12.37 11.71
CA ASP A 71 29.18 12.33 13.14
C ASP A 71 28.07 12.88 14.06
N ARG A 72 27.04 13.53 13.52
CA ARG A 72 25.92 14.03 14.33
C ARG A 72 25.07 12.89 14.89
N THR A 73 24.81 12.97 16.20
CA THR A 73 23.94 12.07 16.94
C THR A 73 22.47 12.24 16.56
N GLN A 74 21.64 11.24 16.86
CA GLN A 74 20.19 11.31 16.62
C GLN A 74 19.53 12.46 17.38
N THR A 75 20.03 12.81 18.57
CA THR A 75 19.52 13.92 19.38
C THR A 75 19.74 15.27 18.70
N GLU A 76 20.92 15.49 18.12
CA GLU A 76 21.26 16.73 17.40
C GLU A 76 20.46 16.85 16.10
N ARG A 77 20.25 15.74 15.40
CA ARG A 77 19.38 15.68 14.22
C ARG A 77 17.93 15.97 14.58
N ALA A 78 17.42 15.41 15.67
CA ALA A 78 16.06 15.65 16.13
C ALA A 78 15.82 17.14 16.44
N ARG A 79 16.79 17.81 17.09
CA ARG A 79 16.78 19.27 17.31
C ARG A 79 16.78 20.04 15.98
N HIS A 80 17.63 19.64 15.03
CA HIS A 80 17.71 20.29 13.72
C HIS A 80 16.40 20.20 12.92
N PHE A 81 15.75 19.03 12.93
CA PHE A 81 14.47 18.81 12.25
C PHE A 81 13.25 19.20 13.09
N GLN A 82 13.43 19.73 14.30
CA GLN A 82 12.36 20.08 15.24
C GLN A 82 11.37 18.92 15.50
N VAL A 83 11.89 17.69 15.52
CA VAL A 83 11.11 16.47 15.77
C VAL A 83 11.46 15.86 17.12
N SER A 84 10.52 15.10 17.70
CA SER A 84 10.77 14.31 18.90
C SER A 84 11.71 13.14 18.60
N ARG A 85 12.61 12.80 19.53
CA ARG A 85 13.46 11.60 19.46
C ARG A 85 12.70 10.28 19.79
N HIS A 86 11.38 10.34 19.84
CA HIS A 86 10.49 9.25 20.28
C HIS A 86 10.00 8.40 19.10
#